data_AF-A0A401TU95-F1
#
_entry.id   AF-A0A401TU95-F1
#
_cell.length_a   1.000
_cell.length_b   1.000
_cell.length_c   1.000
_cell.angle_alpha   90.00
_cell.angle_beta   90.00
_cell.angle_gamma   90.00
#
_symmetry.space_group_name_H-M   'P 1'
#
loop_
_entity.id
_entity.type
_entity.pdbx_description
1 polymer ?
#
loop_
_entity_poly.entity_id
_entity_poly.type
_entity_poly.pdbx_seq_one_letter_code
_entity_poly.pdbx_strand_id
1 'polypeptide(L)'
;MSFGQALFFGAAGYGVALMARDLNVTSILLILPAGALIGLTASLLLGGFLLLGRYPSSVIFVSLGTLTGSYAADRLARGWYYLGGQNGIPSIPPLTLGSYEFEEGPVYYYMVLGILVVVYLLCRFLVRSQFGLALAGLRENEQRIAFFGYKAQHLKAIIFAVGGTIAGLAGSLYAFHEGFVWPNMLGVVFSTQVVLYVLFGGSGTLIGA
;
A
#
# COMPACT_ATOMS: atom_id res chain seq x y z
N MET A 1 -3.34 -12.42 -5.71
CA MET A 1 -3.22 -12.17 -4.26
C MET A 1 -1.75 -11.89 -3.97
N SER A 2 -1.45 -10.81 -3.26
CA SER A 2 -0.09 -10.53 -2.76
C SER A 2 -0.12 -10.49 -1.23
N PHE A 3 0.87 -11.10 -0.59
CA PHE A 3 1.03 -11.10 0.87
C PHE A 3 2.05 -10.04 1.33
N GLY A 4 2.24 -8.99 0.52
CA GLY A 4 3.20 -7.90 0.75
C GLY A 4 2.56 -6.56 1.07
N GLN A 5 1.25 -6.49 1.30
CA GLN A 5 0.57 -5.21 1.51
C GLN A 5 1.08 -4.50 2.76
N ALA A 6 1.43 -5.26 3.81
CA ALA A 6 2.06 -4.72 5.02
C ALA A 6 3.41 -4.03 4.74
N LEU A 7 4.19 -4.51 3.77
CA LEU A 7 5.43 -3.85 3.39
C LEU A 7 5.17 -2.46 2.83
N PHE A 8 4.23 -2.31 1.91
CA PHE A 8 3.93 -1.01 1.29
C PHE A 8 3.31 -0.05 2.30
N PHE A 9 2.39 -0.57 3.13
CA PHE A 9 1.76 0.14 4.22
C PHE A 9 2.78 0.65 5.24
N GLY A 10 3.62 -0.24 5.79
CA GLY A 10 4.62 0.13 6.77
C GLY A 10 5.73 1.01 6.18
N ALA A 11 6.15 0.78 4.92
CA ALA A 11 7.20 1.60 4.29
C ALA A 11 6.74 3.05 4.12
N ALA A 12 5.49 3.27 3.71
CA ALA A 12 4.91 4.60 3.64
C ALA A 12 4.68 5.21 5.02
N GLY A 13 4.22 4.41 6.00
CA GLY A 13 4.09 4.86 7.39
C GLY A 13 5.41 5.37 7.97
N TYR A 14 6.48 4.57 7.85
CA TYR A 14 7.83 4.96 8.27
C TYR A 14 8.38 6.15 7.50
N GLY A 15 8.19 6.16 6.17
CA GLY A 15 8.70 7.25 5.33
C GLY A 15 8.06 8.59 5.67
N VAL A 16 6.74 8.62 5.91
CA VAL A 16 6.09 9.86 6.30
C VAL A 16 6.35 10.21 7.78
N ALA A 17 6.50 9.22 8.67
CA ALA A 17 6.92 9.48 10.05
C ALA A 17 8.31 10.15 10.11
N LEU A 18 9.25 9.73 9.26
CA LEU A 18 10.55 10.38 9.11
C LEU A 18 10.42 11.80 8.56
N MET A 19 9.56 12.03 7.55
CA MET A 19 9.29 13.38 7.05
C MET A 19 8.71 14.30 8.12
N ALA A 20 7.78 13.80 8.94
CA ALA A 20 7.20 14.57 10.03
C ALA A 20 8.25 14.91 11.10
N ARG A 21 9.12 13.96 11.44
CA ARG A 21 10.18 14.14 12.44
C ARG A 21 11.29 15.08 11.97
N ASP A 22 11.82 14.87 10.76
CA ASP A 22 13.05 15.53 10.30
C ASP A 22 12.76 16.86 9.61
N LEU A 23 11.65 16.96 8.87
CA LEU A 23 11.31 18.15 8.08
C LEU A 23 10.23 19.01 8.75
N ASN A 24 9.63 18.57 9.86
CA ASN A 24 8.46 19.21 10.51
C ASN A 24 7.31 19.51 9.54
N VAL A 25 7.22 18.75 8.45
CA VAL A 25 6.15 18.90 7.45
C VAL A 25 4.97 18.07 7.91
N THR A 26 4.02 18.72 8.57
CA THR A 26 2.76 18.10 9.02
C THR A 26 1.60 18.33 8.05
N SER A 27 1.84 19.04 6.94
CA SER A 27 0.80 19.40 5.99
C SER A 27 0.23 18.18 5.27
N ILE A 28 -1.08 17.97 5.38
CA ILE A 28 -1.82 16.86 4.74
C ILE A 28 -1.63 16.81 3.22
N LEU A 29 -1.51 17.99 2.59
CA LEU A 29 -1.30 18.14 1.14
C LEU A 29 0.06 17.59 0.68
N LEU A 30 1.04 17.47 1.58
CA LEU A 30 2.36 16.91 1.29
C LEU A 30 2.44 15.45 1.74
N ILE A 31 1.87 15.12 2.90
CA ILE A 31 1.88 13.78 3.48
C ILE A 31 1.14 12.76 2.62
N LEU A 32 -0.07 13.08 2.14
CA LEU A 32 -0.84 12.14 1.33
C LEU A 32 -0.15 11.78 0.01
N PRO A 33 0.30 12.75 -0.83
CA PRO A 33 1.02 12.39 -2.04
C PRO A 33 2.38 11.76 -1.74
N ALA A 34 3.09 12.17 -0.67
CA ALA A 34 4.33 11.50 -0.30
C ALA A 34 4.11 10.03 0.06
N GLY A 35 3.08 9.73 0.87
CA GLY A 35 2.68 8.37 1.22
C GLY A 35 2.29 7.53 0.00
N ALA A 36 1.49 8.10 -0.90
CA ALA A 36 1.14 7.47 -2.17
C ALA A 36 2.39 7.18 -3.01
N LEU A 37 3.31 8.13 -3.13
CA LEU A 37 4.54 8.00 -3.91
C LEU A 37 5.50 6.98 -3.31
N ILE A 38 5.62 6.90 -1.99
CA ILE A 38 6.44 5.90 -1.31
C ILE A 38 5.84 4.50 -1.52
N GLY A 39 4.52 4.35 -1.38
CA GLY A 39 3.83 3.10 -1.68
C GLY A 39 3.96 2.69 -3.16
N LEU A 40 3.81 3.65 -4.08
CA LEU A 40 3.95 3.45 -5.52
C LEU A 40 5.37 3.04 -5.88
N THR A 41 6.39 3.74 -5.39
CA THR A 41 7.79 3.44 -5.69
C THR A 41 8.20 2.09 -5.09
N ALA A 42 7.84 1.81 -3.84
CA ALA A 42 8.12 0.52 -3.21
C ALA A 42 7.47 -0.65 -3.97
N SER A 43 6.20 -0.49 -4.39
CA SER A 43 5.48 -1.51 -5.15
C SER A 43 5.92 -1.63 -6.59
N LEU A 44 6.38 -0.55 -7.22
CA LEU A 44 6.95 -0.59 -8.57
C LEU A 44 8.33 -1.24 -8.56
N LEU A 45 9.15 -0.99 -7.53
CA LEU A 45 10.44 -1.65 -7.35
C LEU A 45 10.27 -3.15 -7.11
N LEU A 46 9.45 -3.54 -6.13
CA LEU A 46 9.20 -4.96 -5.86
C LEU A 46 8.43 -5.64 -6.99
N GLY A 47 7.41 -4.98 -7.54
CA GLY A 47 6.61 -5.49 -8.65
C GLY A 47 7.43 -5.61 -9.93
N GLY A 48 8.28 -4.64 -10.23
CA GLY A 48 9.24 -4.71 -11.34
C GLY A 48 10.22 -5.86 -11.15
N PHE A 49 10.82 -6.00 -9.97
CA PHE A 49 11.74 -7.09 -9.69
C PHE A 49 11.09 -8.48 -9.78
N LEU A 50 9.87 -8.64 -9.24
CA LEU A 50 9.18 -9.93 -9.18
C LEU A 50 8.40 -10.30 -10.45
N LEU A 51 7.88 -9.32 -11.21
CA LEU A 51 6.95 -9.55 -12.33
C LEU A 51 7.57 -9.29 -13.71
N LEU A 52 8.56 -8.42 -13.83
CA LEU A 52 9.30 -8.18 -15.09
C LEU A 52 10.50 -9.14 -15.26
N GLY A 53 10.65 -10.13 -14.37
CA GLY A 53 11.65 -11.17 -14.49
C GLY A 53 11.50 -12.03 -15.76
N ARG A 54 12.60 -12.67 -16.16
CA ARG A 54 12.75 -13.43 -17.42
C ARG A 54 11.86 -14.67 -17.55
N TYR A 55 11.25 -15.13 -16.45
CA TYR A 55 10.39 -16.31 -16.39
C TYR A 55 8.94 -15.92 -16.06
N PRO A 56 7.93 -16.62 -16.63
CA PRO A 56 6.53 -16.34 -16.33
C PRO A 56 6.29 -16.49 -14.83
N SER A 57 5.84 -15.40 -14.19
CA SER A 57 5.66 -15.32 -12.76
C SER A 57 4.47 -16.17 -12.33
N SER A 58 4.75 -17.34 -11.76
CA SER A 58 3.74 -18.12 -11.06
C SER A 58 3.23 -17.34 -9.85
N VAL A 59 1.92 -17.44 -9.57
CA VAL A 59 1.26 -16.74 -8.46
C VAL A 59 1.95 -17.02 -7.11
N ILE A 60 2.52 -18.21 -6.97
CA ILE A 60 3.27 -18.65 -5.78
C ILE A 60 4.56 -17.83 -5.62
N PHE A 61 5.30 -17.57 -6.71
CA PHE A 61 6.55 -16.82 -6.67
C PHE A 61 6.32 -15.38 -6.23
N VAL A 62 5.27 -14.73 -6.75
CA VAL A 62 4.92 -13.35 -6.37
C VAL A 62 4.50 -13.30 -4.90
N SER A 63 3.71 -14.28 -4.44
CA SER A 63 3.25 -14.37 -3.06
C SER A 63 4.41 -14.55 -2.09
N LEU A 64 5.28 -15.54 -2.33
CA LEU A 64 6.47 -15.78 -1.52
C LEU A 64 7.45 -14.61 -1.57
N GLY A 65 7.72 -14.07 -2.76
CA GLY A 65 8.60 -12.91 -2.92
C GLY A 65 8.10 -11.69 -2.14
N THR A 66 6.79 -11.43 -2.16
CA THR A 66 6.19 -10.34 -1.37
C THR A 66 6.27 -10.59 0.14
N LEU A 67 6.13 -11.85 0.57
CA LEU A 67 6.21 -12.23 1.99
C LEU A 67 7.65 -12.15 2.52
N THR A 68 8.61 -12.64 1.75
CA THR A 68 10.04 -12.48 2.04
C THR A 68 10.44 -11.01 2.04
N GLY A 69 9.88 -10.22 1.12
CA GLY A 69 10.03 -8.77 1.09
C GLY A 69 9.58 -8.13 2.41
N SER A 70 8.34 -8.40 2.84
CA SER A 70 7.81 -7.91 4.12
C SER A 70 8.70 -8.29 5.30
N TYR A 71 9.13 -9.55 5.36
CA TYR A 71 10.01 -10.03 6.43
C TYR A 71 11.39 -9.34 6.41
N ALA A 72 11.97 -9.12 5.23
CA ALA A 72 13.22 -8.41 5.08
C ALA A 72 13.08 -6.94 5.50
N ALA A 73 12.00 -6.25 5.09
CA ALA A 73 11.73 -4.88 5.48
C ALA A 73 11.54 -4.73 7.00
N ASP A 74 10.80 -5.66 7.61
CA ASP A 74 10.64 -5.74 9.06
C ASP A 74 11.98 -5.91 9.79
N ARG A 75 12.85 -6.81 9.31
CA ARG A 75 14.19 -7.01 9.88
C ARG A 75 15.10 -5.80 9.70
N LEU A 76 15.03 -5.14 8.55
CA LEU A 76 15.77 -3.91 8.29
C LEU A 76 15.31 -2.79 9.22
N ALA A 77 14.01 -2.58 9.38
CA ALA A 77 13.46 -1.56 10.28
C ALA A 77 13.90 -1.79 11.73
N ARG A 78 13.89 -3.04 12.20
CA ARG A 78 14.37 -3.38 13.55
C ARG A 78 15.87 -3.15 13.73
N GLY A 79 16.67 -3.42 12.69
CA GLY A 79 18.13 -3.29 12.74
C GLY A 79 18.64 -1.86 12.57
N TRP A 80 17.81 -0.95 12.04
CA TRP A 80 18.24 0.40 11.70
C TRP A 80 17.90 1.38 12.83
N TYR A 81 18.94 1.89 13.50
CA TYR A 81 18.79 2.84 14.61
C TYR A 81 18.07 4.13 14.20
N TYR A 82 18.27 4.61 12.96
CA TYR A 82 17.62 5.81 12.43
C TYR A 82 16.08 5.71 12.40
N LEU A 83 15.55 4.52 12.14
CA LEU A 83 14.12 4.20 12.13
C LEU A 83 13.56 3.93 13.54
N GLY A 84 14.35 4.17 14.59
CA GLY A 84 13.99 3.89 15.98
C GLY A 84 14.17 2.41 16.38
N GLY A 85 14.73 1.59 15.49
CA GLY A 85 15.02 0.18 15.72
C GLY A 85 13.80 -0.61 16.18
N GLN A 86 13.94 -1.36 17.28
CA GLN A 86 12.86 -2.18 17.84
C GLN A 86 11.70 -1.34 18.42
N ASN A 87 11.98 -0.11 18.84
CA ASN A 87 11.01 0.77 19.48
C ASN A 87 10.17 1.55 18.47
N GLY A 88 10.61 1.67 17.21
CA GLY A 88 9.91 2.47 16.20
C GLY A 88 10.04 3.98 16.45
N ILE A 89 9.18 4.75 15.77
CA ILE A 89 9.20 6.23 15.80
C ILE A 89 7.97 6.73 16.57
N PRO A 90 8.13 7.14 17.85
CA PRO A 90 7.06 7.71 18.66
C PRO A 90 6.85 9.21 18.40
N SER A 91 5.70 9.71 18.87
CA SER A 91 5.37 11.13 18.92
C SER A 91 5.34 11.80 17.54
N ILE A 92 4.64 11.16 16.59
CA ILE A 92 4.37 11.76 15.29
C ILE A 92 3.34 12.88 15.52
N PRO A 93 3.68 14.15 15.19
CA PRO A 93 2.76 15.26 15.38
C PRO A 93 1.50 15.09 14.52
N PRO A 94 0.35 15.62 14.95
CA PRO A 94 -0.91 15.49 14.23
C PRO A 94 -0.84 16.12 12.84
N LEU A 95 -1.68 15.63 11.93
CA LEU A 95 -1.80 16.17 10.58
C LEU A 95 -2.30 17.61 10.64
N THR A 96 -1.69 18.52 9.88
CA THR A 96 -2.13 19.91 9.79
C THR A 96 -2.64 20.24 8.38
N LEU A 97 -3.61 21.12 8.29
CA LEU A 97 -4.03 21.77 7.05
C LEU A 97 -4.03 23.28 7.27
N GLY A 98 -2.91 23.92 6.90
CA GLY A 98 -2.68 25.32 7.22
C GLY A 98 -2.55 25.52 8.72
N SER A 99 -3.52 26.21 9.33
CA SER A 99 -3.57 26.49 10.77
C SER A 99 -4.44 25.53 11.58
N TYR A 100 -5.08 24.54 10.93
CA TYR A 100 -5.94 23.58 11.62
C TYR A 100 -5.20 22.26 11.84
N GLU A 101 -5.16 21.80 13.08
CA GLU A 101 -4.58 20.51 13.46
C GLU A 101 -5.70 19.47 13.52
N PHE A 102 -5.53 18.38 12.78
CA PHE A 102 -6.40 17.22 12.82
C PHE A 102 -5.95 16.31 13.95
N GLU A 103 -6.52 16.54 15.12
CA GLU A 103 -6.42 15.62 16.25
C GLU A 103 -7.34 14.40 16.07
N GLU A 104 -7.06 13.35 16.84
CA GLU A 104 -7.89 12.16 16.92
C GLU A 104 -9.32 12.53 17.33
N GLY A 105 -10.29 12.27 16.45
CA GLY A 105 -11.66 12.65 16.71
C GLY A 105 -12.59 12.46 15.50
N PRO A 106 -13.84 12.93 15.61
CA PRO A 106 -14.84 12.78 14.55
C PRO A 106 -14.41 13.46 13.25
N VAL A 107 -13.68 14.57 13.33
CA VAL A 107 -13.19 15.30 12.14
C VAL A 107 -12.18 14.45 11.35
N TYR A 108 -11.23 13.82 12.04
CA TYR A 108 -10.28 12.89 11.42
C TYR A 108 -11.00 11.70 10.78
N TYR A 109 -12.01 11.14 11.47
CA TYR A 109 -12.83 10.06 10.92
C TYR A 109 -13.52 10.46 9.61
N TYR A 110 -14.22 11.60 9.56
CA TYR A 110 -14.90 12.05 8.35
C TYR A 110 -13.93 12.39 7.22
N MET A 111 -12.73 12.88 7.54
CA MET A 111 -11.67 13.12 6.57
C MET A 111 -11.19 11.80 5.94
N VAL A 112 -10.85 10.80 6.76
CA VAL A 112 -10.45 9.47 6.28
C VAL A 112 -11.57 8.80 5.50
N LEU A 113 -12.82 8.96 5.95
CA LEU A 113 -14.00 8.47 5.23
C LEU A 113 -14.11 9.13 3.85
N GLY A 114 -13.89 10.45 3.76
CA GLY A 114 -13.85 11.17 2.48
C GLY A 114 -12.77 10.62 1.54
N ILE A 115 -11.56 10.39 2.05
CA ILE A 115 -10.46 9.78 1.27
C ILE A 115 -10.83 8.36 0.82
N LEU A 116 -11.42 7.56 1.70
CA LEU A 116 -11.88 6.21 1.39
C LEU A 116 -12.93 6.21 0.28
N VAL A 117 -13.89 7.14 0.31
CA VAL A 117 -14.88 7.29 -0.76
C VAL A 117 -14.21 7.66 -2.09
N VAL A 118 -13.23 8.57 -2.08
CA VAL A 118 -12.48 8.94 -3.30
C VAL A 118 -11.71 7.73 -3.86
N VAL A 119 -10.99 6.99 -3.00
CA VAL A 119 -10.28 5.78 -3.40
C VAL A 119 -11.24 4.73 -3.95
N TYR A 120 -12.39 4.52 -3.31
CA TYR A 120 -13.43 3.61 -3.78
C TYR A 120 -13.95 4.00 -5.16
N LEU A 121 -14.24 5.28 -5.39
CA LEU A 121 -14.71 5.79 -6.68
C LEU A 121 -13.65 5.61 -7.78
N LEU A 122 -12.37 5.86 -7.47
CA LEU A 122 -11.25 5.62 -8.39
C LEU A 122 -11.12 4.13 -8.74
N CYS A 123 -11.18 3.24 -7.75
CA CYS A 123 -11.18 1.80 -7.98
C CYS A 123 -12.39 1.36 -8.81
N ARG A 124 -13.57 1.92 -8.55
CA ARG A 124 -14.80 1.64 -9.31
C ARG A 124 -14.69 2.09 -10.76
N PHE A 125 -14.10 3.26 -11.00
CA PHE A 125 -13.83 3.77 -12.33
C PHE A 125 -12.82 2.89 -13.08
N LEU A 126 -11.73 2.49 -12.41
CA LEU A 126 -10.70 1.63 -12.97
C LEU A 126 -11.27 0.26 -13.39
N VAL A 127 -12.09 -0.37 -12.54
CA VAL A 127 -12.73 -1.65 -12.85
C VAL A 127 -13.74 -1.55 -14.01
N ARG A 128 -14.42 -0.41 -14.17
CA ARG A 128 -15.34 -0.19 -15.30
C ARG A 128 -14.64 0.24 -16.59
N SER A 129 -13.37 0.59 -16.54
CA SER A 129 -12.60 1.02 -17.70
C SER A 129 -12.17 -0.16 -18.60
N GLN A 130 -11.67 0.16 -19.79
CA GLN A 130 -11.05 -0.82 -20.71
C GLN A 130 -9.93 -1.63 -20.05
N PHE A 131 -9.21 -1.02 -19.10
CA PHE A 131 -8.17 -1.68 -18.32
C PHE A 131 -8.76 -2.75 -17.38
N GLY A 132 -9.90 -2.45 -16.75
CA GLY A 132 -10.63 -3.42 -15.91
C GLY A 132 -11.12 -4.62 -16.70
N LEU A 133 -11.59 -4.41 -17.94
CA LEU A 133 -11.96 -5.49 -18.87
C LEU A 133 -10.76 -6.36 -19.26
N ALA A 134 -9.61 -5.74 -19.55
CA ALA A 134 -8.37 -6.47 -19.83
C ALA A 134 -7.90 -7.31 -18.63
N LEU A 135 -8.03 -6.77 -17.41
CA LEU A 135 -7.74 -7.52 -16.17
C LEU A 135 -8.72 -8.67 -15.94
N ALA A 136 -10.01 -8.49 -16.25
CA ALA A 136 -11.00 -9.55 -16.16
C ALA A 136 -10.66 -10.71 -17.13
N GLY A 137 -10.31 -10.40 -18.38
CA GLY A 137 -9.85 -11.41 -19.33
C GLY A 137 -8.53 -12.07 -18.92
N LEU A 138 -7.63 -11.32 -18.26
CA LEU A 138 -6.37 -11.86 -17.71
C LEU A 138 -6.63 -12.91 -16.62
N ARG A 139 -7.69 -12.72 -15.83
CA ARG A 139 -8.11 -13.67 -14.79
C ARG A 139 -8.65 -14.98 -15.38
N GLU A 140 -9.32 -14.93 -16.54
CA GLU A 140 -9.86 -16.11 -17.19
C GLU A 140 -8.79 -16.92 -17.92
N ASN A 141 -8.00 -16.26 -18.78
CA ASN A 141 -6.97 -16.95 -19.55
C ASN A 141 -5.84 -15.99 -19.98
N GLU A 142 -4.71 -16.13 -19.30
CA GLU A 142 -3.51 -15.33 -19.57
C GLU A 142 -2.97 -15.50 -20.99
N GLN A 143 -3.03 -16.71 -21.55
CA GLN A 143 -2.57 -16.97 -22.92
C GLN A 143 -3.45 -16.25 -23.94
N ARG A 144 -4.78 -16.26 -23.76
CA ARG A 144 -5.72 -15.57 -24.66
C ARG A 144 -5.47 -14.07 -24.73
N ILE A 145 -5.24 -13.42 -23.58
CA ILE A 145 -4.92 -11.98 -23.51
C ILE A 145 -3.61 -11.67 -24.25
N ALA A 146 -2.61 -12.56 -24.17
CA ALA A 146 -1.36 -12.40 -24.90
C ALA A 146 -1.56 -12.44 -26.43
N PHE A 147 -2.49 -13.25 -26.94
CA PHE A 147 -2.84 -13.26 -28.37
C PHE A 147 -3.51 -11.97 -28.85
N PHE A 148 -4.20 -11.25 -27.97
CA PHE A 148 -4.75 -9.92 -28.26
C PHE A 148 -3.68 -8.80 -28.22
N GLY A 149 -2.41 -9.14 -28.02
CA GLY A 149 -1.28 -8.18 -28.01
C GLY A 149 -1.02 -7.53 -26.66
N TYR A 150 -1.75 -7.89 -25.61
CA TYR A 150 -1.50 -7.38 -24.27
C TYR A 150 -0.35 -8.13 -23.59
N LYS A 151 0.58 -7.37 -23.01
CA LYS A 151 1.62 -7.94 -22.15
C LYS A 151 1.05 -8.20 -20.75
N ALA A 152 0.68 -9.45 -20.47
CA ALA A 152 0.13 -9.89 -19.18
C ALA A 152 0.98 -9.43 -17.98
N GLN A 153 2.31 -9.50 -18.09
CA GLN A 153 3.24 -9.03 -17.06
C GLN A 153 3.08 -7.54 -16.74
N HIS A 154 2.87 -6.69 -17.75
CA HIS A 154 2.73 -5.25 -17.55
C HIS A 154 1.40 -4.92 -16.87
N LEU A 155 0.31 -5.60 -17.26
CA LEU A 155 -0.99 -5.45 -16.60
C LEU A 155 -0.91 -5.84 -15.12
N LYS A 156 -0.22 -6.95 -14.80
CA LYS A 156 0.03 -7.40 -13.41
C LYS A 156 0.87 -6.38 -12.64
N ALA A 157 1.92 -5.82 -13.25
CA ALA A 157 2.77 -4.83 -12.59
C ALA A 157 2.03 -3.52 -12.31
N ILE A 158 1.19 -3.05 -13.24
CA ILE A 158 0.39 -1.83 -13.07
C ILE A 158 -0.60 -2.01 -11.92
N ILE A 159 -1.39 -3.10 -11.92
CA ILE A 159 -2.39 -3.31 -10.84
C ILE A 159 -1.71 -3.53 -9.48
N PHE A 160 -0.52 -4.13 -9.47
CA PHE A 160 0.29 -4.28 -8.26
C PHE A 160 0.78 -2.92 -7.73
N ALA A 161 1.23 -2.03 -8.61
CA ALA A 161 1.64 -0.67 -8.24
C ALA A 161 0.46 0.16 -7.71
N VAL A 162 -0.72 0.04 -8.34
CA VAL A 162 -1.95 0.70 -7.86
C VAL A 162 -2.30 0.21 -6.45
N GLY A 163 -2.27 -1.10 -6.21
CA GLY A 163 -2.51 -1.66 -4.88
C GLY A 163 -1.51 -1.15 -3.83
N GLY A 164 -0.22 -1.11 -4.16
CA GLY A 164 0.81 -0.58 -3.27
C GLY A 164 0.69 0.93 -3.01
N THR A 165 0.20 1.70 -3.98
CA THR A 165 -0.10 3.13 -3.81
C THR A 165 -1.22 3.34 -2.79
N ILE A 166 -2.29 2.55 -2.88
CA ILE A 166 -3.41 2.59 -1.94
C ILE A 166 -2.97 2.14 -0.55
N ALA A 167 -2.18 1.07 -0.46
CA ALA A 167 -1.61 0.62 0.80
C ALA A 167 -0.68 1.67 1.43
N GLY A 168 0.10 2.38 0.62
CA GLY A 168 0.95 3.48 1.06
C GLY A 168 0.14 4.65 1.63
N LEU A 169 -0.92 5.06 0.93
CA LEU A 169 -1.87 6.08 1.43
C LEU A 169 -2.48 5.67 2.77
N ALA A 170 -2.94 4.43 2.90
CA ALA A 170 -3.50 3.90 4.13
C ALA A 170 -2.47 3.88 5.28
N GLY A 171 -1.22 3.50 4.98
CA GLY A 171 -0.12 3.44 5.95
C GLY A 171 0.27 4.82 6.47
N SER A 172 0.28 5.81 5.59
CA SER A 172 0.51 7.20 5.98
C SER A 172 -0.61 7.75 6.85
N LEU A 173 -1.87 7.51 6.52
CA LEU A 173 -2.99 7.92 7.39
C LEU A 173 -2.88 7.26 8.76
N TYR A 174 -2.68 5.93 8.80
CA TYR A 174 -2.57 5.18 10.05
C TYR A 174 -1.44 5.70 10.96
N ALA A 175 -0.28 6.04 10.39
CA ALA A 175 0.86 6.55 11.16
C ALA A 175 0.54 7.84 11.94
N PHE A 176 -0.26 8.75 11.37
CA PHE A 176 -0.68 9.98 12.04
C PHE A 176 -1.90 9.79 12.92
N HIS A 177 -2.74 8.79 12.63
CA HIS A 177 -3.86 8.45 13.50
C HIS A 177 -3.38 7.93 14.86
N GLU A 178 -2.40 7.02 14.85
CA GLU A 178 -1.86 6.41 16.07
C GLU A 178 -0.74 7.25 16.72
N GLY A 179 -0.20 8.22 16.00
CA GLY A 179 0.96 9.01 16.46
C GLY A 179 2.24 8.20 16.66
N PHE A 180 2.28 6.93 16.22
CA PHE A 180 3.35 5.98 16.46
C PHE A 180 3.45 4.96 15.34
N VAL A 181 4.68 4.68 14.88
CA VAL A 181 4.96 3.64 13.87
C VAL A 181 6.00 2.66 14.42
N TRP A 182 5.72 1.37 14.33
CA TRP A 182 6.58 0.30 14.84
C TRP A 182 6.82 -0.83 13.83
N PRO A 183 7.90 -1.62 13.97
CA PRO A 183 8.33 -2.51 12.90
C PRO A 183 7.33 -3.60 12.55
N ASN A 184 6.53 -4.06 13.52
CA ASN A 184 5.52 -5.10 13.29
C ASN A 184 4.47 -4.72 12.24
N MET A 185 4.30 -3.44 11.91
CA MET A 185 3.43 -2.97 10.83
C MET A 185 3.92 -3.42 9.45
N LEU A 186 5.24 -3.64 9.28
CA LEU A 186 5.85 -4.23 8.08
C LEU A 186 5.77 -5.76 8.09
N GLY A 187 5.39 -6.35 9.23
CA GLY A 187 5.43 -7.78 9.47
C GLY A 187 4.39 -8.56 8.66
N VAL A 188 4.72 -9.84 8.43
CA VAL A 188 3.85 -10.79 7.70
C VAL A 188 2.50 -10.98 8.39
N VAL A 189 2.46 -10.91 9.73
CA VAL A 189 1.23 -11.07 10.53
C VAL A 189 0.22 -9.95 10.22
N PHE A 190 0.68 -8.71 10.08
CA PHE A 190 -0.21 -7.62 9.69
C PHE A 190 -0.73 -7.84 8.25
N SER A 191 0.12 -8.35 7.36
CA SER A 191 -0.31 -8.64 5.99
C SER A 191 -1.36 -9.75 5.93
N THR A 192 -1.32 -10.75 6.81
CA THR A 192 -2.34 -11.80 6.86
C THR A 192 -3.66 -11.27 7.41
N GLN A 193 -3.63 -10.36 8.39
CA GLN A 193 -4.82 -9.68 8.89
C GLN A 193 -5.53 -8.87 7.79
N VAL A 194 -4.78 -8.12 6.98
CA VAL A 194 -5.37 -7.38 5.84
C VAL A 194 -6.06 -8.32 4.85
N VAL A 195 -5.47 -9.47 4.56
CA VAL A 195 -6.09 -10.48 3.69
C VAL A 195 -7.37 -11.03 4.33
N LEU A 196 -7.37 -11.25 5.65
CA LEU A 196 -8.57 -11.69 6.38
C LEU A 196 -9.68 -10.64 6.30
N TYR A 197 -9.38 -9.34 6.46
CA TYR A 197 -10.38 -8.28 6.32
C TYR A 197 -11.06 -8.28 4.95
N VAL A 198 -10.27 -8.44 3.88
CA VAL A 198 -10.80 -8.56 2.51
C VAL A 198 -11.60 -9.85 2.31
N LEU A 199 -11.17 -10.96 2.93
CA LEU A 199 -11.91 -12.22 2.86
C LEU A 199 -13.28 -12.12 3.54
N PHE A 200 -13.35 -11.48 4.72
CA PHE A 200 -14.60 -11.26 5.44
C PHE A 200 -15.50 -10.22 4.76
N GLY A 201 -14.94 -9.12 4.26
CA GLY A 201 -15.71 -8.11 3.55
C GLY A 201 -16.22 -8.62 2.20
N GLY A 202 -15.47 -9.50 1.53
CA GLY A 202 -15.88 -10.22 0.34
C GLY A 202 -14.96 -9.98 -0.85
N SER A 203 -13.99 -10.88 -1.04
CA SER A 203 -12.97 -10.85 -2.10
C SER A 203 -13.46 -10.78 -3.56
N GLY A 204 -14.77 -10.92 -3.80
CA GLY A 204 -15.40 -10.81 -5.11
C GLY A 204 -16.12 -9.48 -5.38
N THR A 205 -16.24 -8.60 -4.38
CA THR A 205 -16.96 -7.33 -4.51
C THR A 205 -16.08 -6.16 -4.10
N LEU A 206 -16.16 -5.06 -4.84
CA LEU A 206 -15.38 -3.84 -4.55
C LEU A 206 -15.77 -3.16 -3.23
N ILE A 207 -16.93 -3.53 -2.67
CA ILE A 207 -17.44 -3.01 -1.40
C ILE A 207 -16.81 -3.78 -0.23
N GLY A 208 -16.43 -5.03 -0.46
CA GLY A 208 -15.84 -5.93 0.53
C GLY A 208 -14.32 -5.96 0.57
N ALA A 209 -13.66 -5.31 -0.39
CA ALA A 209 -12.20 -5.33 -0.58
C ALA A 209 -11.64 -3.92 -0.46
#